data_AF-A0AB73ILA1-F1
#
_entry.id   AF-A0AB73ILA1-F1
#
_cell.length_a   1.000
_cell.length_b   1.000
_cell.length_c   1.000
_cell.angle_alpha   90.00
_cell.angle_beta   90.00
_cell.angle_gamma   90.00
#
_symmetry.space_group_name_H-M   'P 1'
#
loop_
_entity.id
_entity.type
_entity.pdbx_description
1 polymer ?
#
loop_
_entity_poly.entity_id
_entity_poly.type
_entity_poly.pdbx_seq_one_letter_code
_entity_poly.pdbx_strand_id
1 'polypeptide(L)'
;MIKGLVYAGFMMLPHKERMRVATWRFSKLRENFYRETRLDVAAKGLRNRETLLERLTTLEKRHRSRKGLAWPVFHAIAKRMVAGDNFASAMRPFIPGDEYALLEIAGASTQQDAAVRGLELAEMAANAKAVLATTTSLQMAYPALLIVYMYLYAMLFGGTIFPAVADTKPVSEWSAFAQALYAFDSFAYHYWWLSGSVVVGLVFGYFHSLKRWTGHFRNQVDAMPLMWRNRRDLRAALLIVSLAGLFDSNLTLRASLNRLTKTADPWLKWHLNRMGRRLTQHPDQTMRALDTGIFSETVMDTIVDAAGRDQFVQAIKSLGRNSLDRVVATVRRNARITHYVLLGFAVALFFVFGIGSYVATGAVSFDSSSTAGANY
;
A
#
# COMPACT_ATOMS: atom_id res chain seq x y z
N MET A 1 13.89 22.01 -20.16
CA MET A 1 13.25 23.17 -19.51
C MET A 1 12.37 22.78 -18.30
N ILE A 2 11.47 21.80 -18.42
CA ILE A 2 10.53 21.37 -17.35
C ILE A 2 11.20 21.07 -16.00
N LYS A 3 12.30 20.30 -16.00
CA LYS A 3 13.03 19.94 -14.77
C LYS A 3 13.58 21.16 -14.00
N GLY A 4 13.95 22.22 -14.70
CA GLY A 4 14.42 23.47 -14.10
C GLY A 4 13.29 24.22 -13.39
N LEU A 5 12.12 24.29 -14.03
CA LEU A 5 10.92 24.94 -13.47
C LEU A 5 10.40 24.20 -12.23
N VAL A 6 10.33 22.87 -12.28
CA VAL A 6 9.93 22.04 -11.12
C VAL A 6 10.89 22.26 -9.94
N TYR A 7 12.19 22.35 -10.22
CA TYR A 7 13.19 22.60 -9.17
C TYR A 7 13.09 24.02 -8.60
N ALA A 8 12.84 25.03 -9.45
CA ALA A 8 12.65 26.40 -8.99
C ALA A 8 11.42 26.52 -8.07
N GLY A 9 10.27 25.96 -8.49
CA GLY A 9 9.07 25.90 -7.65
C GLY A 9 9.31 25.16 -6.33
N PHE A 10 10.03 24.03 -6.36
CA PHE A 10 10.43 23.31 -5.15
C PHE A 10 11.29 24.16 -4.20
N MET A 11 12.19 24.98 -4.73
CA MET A 11 13.04 25.86 -3.92
C MET A 11 12.29 27.07 -3.35
N MET A 12 11.15 27.46 -3.94
CA MET A 12 10.27 28.51 -3.40
C MET A 12 9.41 28.02 -2.22
N LEU A 13 9.20 26.71 -2.08
CA LEU A 13 8.40 26.15 -0.99
C LEU A 13 9.02 26.43 0.40
N PRO A 14 8.20 26.68 1.44
CA PRO A 14 8.64 26.72 2.82
C PRO A 14 9.42 25.45 3.21
N HIS A 15 10.38 25.58 4.13
CA HIS A 15 11.28 24.48 4.51
C HIS A 15 10.52 23.18 4.89
N LYS A 16 9.41 23.30 5.64
CA LYS A 16 8.59 22.14 6.05
C LYS A 16 8.00 21.40 4.84
N GLU A 17 7.46 22.12 3.86
CA GLU A 17 6.85 21.53 2.67
C GLU A 17 7.90 20.96 1.72
N ARG A 18 9.02 21.67 1.55
CA ARG A 18 10.18 21.20 0.82
C ARG A 18 10.67 19.86 1.37
N MET A 19 10.74 19.74 2.69
CA MET A 19 11.15 18.49 3.35
C MET A 19 10.13 17.36 3.13
N ARG A 20 8.83 17.65 3.12
CA ARG A 20 7.78 16.65 2.80
C ARG A 20 7.94 16.13 1.37
N VAL A 21 8.12 17.02 0.40
CA VAL A 21 8.34 16.65 -1.01
C VAL A 21 9.65 15.87 -1.18
N ALA A 22 10.72 16.32 -0.51
CA ALA A 22 12.01 15.63 -0.54
C ALA A 22 11.91 14.22 0.06
N THR A 23 11.19 14.05 1.17
CA THR A 23 10.95 12.76 1.82
C THR A 23 10.11 11.85 0.93
N TRP A 24 9.05 12.38 0.31
CA TRP A 24 8.26 11.63 -0.68
C TRP A 24 9.13 11.18 -1.86
N ARG A 25 10.00 12.06 -2.40
CA ARG A 25 10.90 11.69 -3.49
C ARG A 25 11.93 10.65 -3.05
N PHE A 26 12.49 10.81 -1.85
CA PHE A 26 13.40 9.85 -1.24
C PHE A 26 12.73 8.48 -1.08
N SER A 27 11.43 8.44 -0.74
CA SER A 27 10.70 7.18 -0.57
C SER A 27 10.75 6.26 -1.80
N LYS A 28 10.86 6.84 -3.01
CA LYS A 28 10.99 6.15 -4.30
C LYS A 28 12.42 5.70 -4.62
N LEU A 29 13.42 6.24 -3.90
CA LEU A 29 14.84 5.95 -4.08
C LEU A 29 15.40 5.01 -3.01
N ARG A 30 14.63 4.70 -1.96
CA ARG A 30 15.10 3.93 -0.79
C ARG A 30 15.69 2.57 -1.14
N GLU A 31 15.05 1.81 -2.02
CA GLU A 31 15.57 0.50 -2.45
C GLU A 31 17.00 0.63 -2.99
N ASN A 32 17.20 1.47 -4.00
CA ASN A 32 18.52 1.70 -4.58
C ASN A 32 19.49 2.31 -3.56
N PHE A 33 19.01 3.20 -2.69
CA PHE A 33 19.84 3.77 -1.63
C PHE A 33 20.36 2.68 -0.68
N TYR A 34 19.52 1.73 -0.24
CA TYR A 34 19.94 0.62 0.61
C TYR A 34 20.86 -0.34 -0.12
N ARG A 35 20.51 -0.74 -1.34
CA ARG A 35 21.31 -1.62 -2.20
C ARG A 35 22.72 -1.09 -2.39
N GLU A 36 22.84 0.16 -2.83
CA GLU A 36 24.13 0.78 -3.12
C GLU A 36 24.93 1.04 -1.83
N THR A 37 24.25 1.37 -0.72
CA THR A 37 24.94 1.55 0.58
C THR A 37 25.44 0.21 1.11
N ARG A 38 24.69 -0.87 0.90
CA ARG A 38 25.09 -2.23 1.25
C ARG A 38 26.33 -2.67 0.48
N LEU A 39 26.37 -2.44 -0.83
CA LEU A 39 27.52 -2.76 -1.68
C LEU A 39 28.77 -2.00 -1.23
N ASP A 40 28.64 -0.71 -0.92
CA ASP A 40 29.73 0.10 -0.39
C ASP A 40 30.21 -0.41 0.98
N VAL A 41 29.29 -0.75 1.89
CA VAL A 41 29.63 -1.31 3.21
C VAL A 41 30.35 -2.65 3.08
N ALA A 42 29.89 -3.52 2.19
CA ALA A 42 30.52 -4.82 1.94
C ALA A 42 31.91 -4.70 1.31
N ALA A 43 32.09 -3.79 0.34
CA ALA A 43 33.34 -3.65 -0.39
C ALA A 43 34.42 -2.90 0.40
N LYS A 44 34.04 -1.86 1.17
CA LYS A 44 34.99 -0.97 1.84
C LYS A 44 35.03 -1.15 3.36
N GLY A 45 34.29 -2.11 3.93
CA GLY A 45 34.25 -2.36 5.37
C GLY A 45 33.61 -1.22 6.18
N LEU A 46 32.62 -0.53 5.60
CA LEU A 46 32.10 0.76 6.08
C LEU A 46 31.19 0.67 7.32
N ARG A 47 31.66 0.07 8.42
CA ARG A 47 31.02 0.28 9.73
C ARG A 47 31.23 1.70 10.25
N ASN A 48 32.22 2.43 9.74
CA ASN A 48 32.60 3.73 10.28
C ASN A 48 31.64 4.85 9.85
N ARG A 49 31.12 5.55 10.85
CA ARG A 49 30.25 6.74 10.73
C ARG A 49 30.74 7.74 9.67
N GLU A 50 32.04 7.97 9.60
CA GLU A 50 32.67 8.91 8.65
C GLU A 50 32.40 8.54 7.19
N THR A 51 32.44 7.25 6.86
CA THR A 51 32.27 6.78 5.49
C THR A 51 30.82 6.82 5.02
N LEU A 52 29.87 6.55 5.93
CA LEU A 52 28.45 6.78 5.69
C LEU A 52 28.15 8.29 5.50
N LEU A 53 28.82 9.16 6.27
CA LEU A 53 28.74 10.61 6.10
C LEU A 53 29.31 11.06 4.75
N GLU A 54 30.47 10.56 4.34
CA GLU A 54 31.08 10.85 3.04
C GLU A 54 30.15 10.45 1.88
N ARG A 55 29.53 9.28 1.99
CA ARG A 55 28.55 8.81 1.01
C ARG A 55 27.31 9.72 0.96
N LEU A 56 26.75 10.10 2.11
CA LEU A 56 25.60 11.01 2.18
C LEU A 56 25.92 12.38 1.60
N THR A 57 27.09 12.94 1.89
CA THR A 57 27.53 14.23 1.34
C THR A 57 27.78 14.15 -0.17
N THR A 58 28.32 13.04 -0.67
CA THR A 58 28.47 12.78 -2.10
C THR A 58 27.11 12.70 -2.80
N LEU A 59 26.13 12.00 -2.21
CA LEU A 59 24.77 11.92 -2.73
C LEU A 59 24.07 13.28 -2.69
N GLU A 60 24.25 14.06 -1.64
CA GLU A 60 23.76 15.44 -1.53
C GLU A 60 24.29 16.28 -2.70
N LYS A 61 25.61 16.36 -2.86
CA LYS A 61 26.26 17.15 -3.94
C LYS A 61 25.78 16.73 -5.32
N ARG A 62 25.72 15.42 -5.58
CA ARG A 62 25.25 14.85 -6.86
C ARG A 62 23.79 15.18 -7.14
N HIS A 63 22.92 15.08 -6.15
CA HIS A 63 21.51 15.42 -6.33
C HIS A 63 21.33 16.93 -6.49
N ARG A 64 22.09 17.75 -5.76
CA ARG A 64 22.03 19.21 -5.88
C ARG A 64 22.46 19.68 -7.27
N SER A 65 23.57 19.16 -7.80
CA SER A 65 24.05 19.51 -9.15
C SER A 65 23.08 19.07 -10.25
N ARG A 66 22.44 17.90 -10.08
CA ARG A 66 21.44 17.38 -11.03
C ARG A 66 20.02 17.90 -10.81
N LYS A 67 19.81 18.91 -9.96
CA LYS A 67 18.48 19.46 -9.60
C LYS A 67 17.50 18.38 -9.10
N GLY A 68 18.00 17.42 -8.32
CA GLY A 68 17.26 16.30 -7.77
C GLY A 68 16.63 16.64 -6.41
N LEU A 69 15.32 16.45 -6.27
CA LEU A 69 14.53 16.92 -5.12
C LEU A 69 14.84 16.21 -3.79
N ALA A 70 15.57 15.09 -3.81
CA ALA A 70 15.90 14.31 -2.61
C ALA A 70 17.12 14.82 -1.84
N TRP A 71 17.89 15.78 -2.37
CA TRP A 71 19.10 16.29 -1.71
C TRP A 71 18.88 16.78 -0.26
N PRO A 72 17.74 17.43 0.11
CA PRO A 72 17.54 17.88 1.49
C PRO A 72 17.47 16.75 2.50
N VAL A 73 17.04 15.55 2.07
CA VAL A 73 17.00 14.37 2.93
C VAL A 73 18.41 13.88 3.23
N PHE A 74 19.27 13.76 2.22
CA PHE A 74 20.68 13.39 2.42
C PHE A 74 21.41 14.37 3.33
N HIS A 75 21.19 15.67 3.11
CA HIS A 75 21.72 16.74 3.95
C HIS A 75 21.24 16.60 5.40
N ALA A 76 19.94 16.40 5.61
CA ALA A 76 19.37 16.28 6.95
C ALA A 76 19.84 15.03 7.69
N ILE A 77 19.98 13.88 7.02
CA ILE A 77 20.53 12.65 7.61
C ILE A 77 21.99 12.90 8.00
N ALA A 78 22.81 13.48 7.11
CA ALA A 78 24.20 13.78 7.40
C ALA A 78 24.33 14.74 8.60
N LYS A 79 23.53 15.81 8.65
CA LYS A 79 23.52 16.76 9.78
C LYS A 79 23.21 16.08 11.11
N ARG A 80 22.23 15.17 11.14
CA ARG A 80 21.88 14.41 12.34
C ARG A 80 23.00 13.46 12.75
N MET A 81 23.60 12.78 11.79
CA MET A 81 24.76 11.93 12.04
C MET A 81 25.96 12.73 12.55
N VAL A 82 26.22 13.94 12.06
CA VAL A 82 27.27 14.82 12.61
C VAL A 82 26.94 15.18 14.07
N ALA A 83 25.67 15.47 14.37
CA ALA A 83 25.20 15.82 15.71
C ALA A 83 25.25 14.69 16.75
N GLY A 84 25.55 13.44 16.37
CA GLY A 84 25.67 12.33 17.31
C GLY A 84 24.78 11.12 17.02
N ASP A 85 23.73 11.29 16.20
CA ASP A 85 22.79 10.21 15.91
C ASP A 85 23.50 9.05 15.18
N ASN A 86 23.19 7.81 15.57
CA ASN A 86 23.54 6.65 14.75
C ASN A 86 22.74 6.66 13.44
N PHE A 87 23.21 5.91 12.43
CA PHE A 87 22.61 5.90 11.10
C PHE A 87 21.10 5.62 11.10
N ALA A 88 20.64 4.60 11.84
CA ALA A 88 19.22 4.27 11.94
C ALA A 88 18.40 5.44 12.51
N SER A 89 18.88 6.07 13.58
CA SER A 89 18.20 7.19 14.25
C SER A 89 18.14 8.44 13.38
N ALA A 90 19.21 8.73 12.64
CA ALA A 90 19.25 9.83 11.67
C ALA A 90 18.27 9.63 10.50
N MET A 91 18.08 8.38 10.08
CA MET A 91 17.15 7.98 9.01
C MET A 91 15.68 8.01 9.45
N ARG A 92 15.39 7.79 10.74
CA ARG A 92 14.03 7.59 11.30
C ARG A 92 12.95 8.54 10.78
N PRO A 93 13.16 9.86 10.62
CA PRO A 93 12.12 10.77 10.13
C PRO A 93 11.74 10.55 8.65
N PHE A 94 12.61 9.90 7.88
CA PHE A 94 12.53 9.80 6.43
C PHE A 94 12.09 8.43 5.93
N ILE A 95 11.96 7.45 6.82
CA ILE A 95 11.66 6.05 6.49
C ILE A 95 10.51 5.50 7.34
N PRO A 96 9.79 4.48 6.87
CA PRO A 96 8.77 3.79 7.64
C PRO A 96 9.34 3.06 8.86
N GLY A 97 8.50 2.87 9.88
CA GLY A 97 8.86 2.20 11.12
C GLY A 97 9.47 0.80 10.95
N ASP A 98 8.99 0.00 9.99
CA ASP A 98 9.52 -1.35 9.75
C ASP A 98 10.97 -1.32 9.24
N GLU A 99 11.31 -0.39 8.34
CA GLU A 99 12.68 -0.27 7.83
C GLU A 99 13.61 0.32 8.89
N TYR A 100 13.11 1.28 9.69
CA TYR A 100 13.83 1.77 10.85
C TYR A 100 14.16 0.65 11.82
N ALA A 101 13.19 -0.22 12.14
CA ALA A 101 13.41 -1.35 13.03
C ALA A 101 14.51 -2.28 12.51
N LEU A 102 14.52 -2.61 11.21
CA LEU A 102 15.55 -3.46 10.61
C LEU A 102 16.95 -2.83 10.70
N LEU A 103 17.07 -1.53 10.42
CA LEU A 103 18.35 -0.82 10.54
C LEU A 103 18.79 -0.67 11.99
N GLU A 104 17.86 -0.47 12.92
CA GLU A 104 18.12 -0.37 14.35
C GLU A 104 18.63 -1.70 14.92
N ILE A 105 18.00 -2.82 14.54
CA ILE A 105 18.43 -4.18 14.92
C ILE A 105 19.85 -4.44 14.43
N ALA A 106 20.12 -4.12 13.17
CA ALA A 106 21.45 -4.28 12.58
C ALA A 106 22.51 -3.41 13.27
N GLY A 107 22.18 -2.17 13.62
CA GLY A 107 23.09 -1.25 14.32
C GLY A 107 23.37 -1.64 15.77
N ALA A 108 22.47 -2.39 16.42
CA ALA A 108 22.65 -2.90 17.78
C ALA A 108 23.36 -4.26 17.84
N SER A 109 23.48 -4.96 16.71
CA SER A 109 24.11 -6.28 16.65
C SER A 109 25.64 -6.19 16.63
N THR A 110 26.28 -7.14 17.30
CA THR A 110 27.75 -7.25 17.35
C THR A 110 28.34 -8.05 16.18
N GLN A 111 27.50 -8.72 15.39
CA GLN A 111 27.95 -9.55 14.27
C GLN A 111 28.59 -8.71 13.16
N GLN A 112 29.66 -9.21 12.54
CA GLN A 112 30.46 -8.44 11.57
C GLN A 112 29.66 -8.06 10.32
N ASP A 113 28.77 -8.93 9.86
CA ASP A 113 27.92 -8.77 8.68
C ASP A 113 26.54 -8.14 9.00
N ALA A 114 26.30 -7.73 10.26
CA ALA A 114 25.00 -7.21 10.68
C ALA A 114 24.56 -5.98 9.88
N ALA A 115 25.48 -5.05 9.60
CA ALA A 115 25.18 -3.84 8.83
C ALA A 115 24.78 -4.16 7.38
N VAL A 116 25.48 -5.10 6.74
CA VAL A 116 25.20 -5.56 5.37
C VAL A 116 23.83 -6.22 5.31
N ARG A 117 23.56 -7.17 6.23
CA ARG A 117 22.26 -7.86 6.31
C ARG A 117 21.12 -6.90 6.65
N GLY A 118 21.34 -5.95 7.54
CA GLY A 118 20.35 -4.92 7.88
C GLY A 118 19.93 -4.07 6.68
N LEU A 119 20.91 -3.65 5.88
CA LEU A 119 20.65 -2.92 4.64
C LEU A 119 19.99 -3.80 3.58
N GLU A 120 20.34 -5.08 3.51
CA GLU A 120 19.70 -6.05 2.60
C GLU A 120 18.22 -6.24 2.95
N LEU A 121 17.90 -6.45 4.22
CA LEU A 121 16.52 -6.58 4.68
C LEU A 121 15.74 -5.27 4.48
N ALA A 122 16.36 -4.11 4.69
CA ALA A 122 15.75 -2.82 4.41
C ALA A 122 15.51 -2.60 2.90
N GLU A 123 16.44 -3.04 2.05
CA GLU A 123 16.32 -3.07 0.58
C GLU A 123 15.13 -3.93 0.16
N MET A 124 15.05 -5.18 0.64
CA MET A 124 13.94 -6.09 0.36
C MET A 124 12.60 -5.53 0.86
N ALA A 125 12.57 -4.93 2.05
CA ALA A 125 11.36 -4.30 2.61
C ALA A 125 10.90 -3.11 1.75
N ALA A 126 11.84 -2.27 1.29
CA ALA A 126 11.56 -1.15 0.41
C ALA A 126 11.06 -1.61 -0.96
N ASN A 127 11.69 -2.64 -1.54
CA ASN A 127 11.26 -3.27 -2.79
C ASN A 127 9.85 -3.85 -2.67
N ALA A 128 9.58 -4.65 -1.64
CA ALA A 128 8.27 -5.27 -1.44
C ALA A 128 7.14 -4.22 -1.32
N LYS A 129 7.39 -3.13 -0.59
CA LYS A 129 6.47 -1.99 -0.50
C LYS A 129 6.30 -1.27 -1.85
N ALA A 130 7.39 -1.10 -2.60
CA ALA A 130 7.35 -0.48 -3.92
C ALA A 130 6.54 -1.31 -4.91
N VAL A 131 6.81 -2.63 -5.00
CA VAL A 131 6.07 -3.57 -5.84
C VAL A 131 4.60 -3.62 -5.46
N LEU A 132 4.27 -3.65 -4.17
CA LEU A 132 2.88 -3.58 -3.72
C LEU A 132 2.20 -2.30 -4.21
N ALA A 133 2.84 -1.15 -4.04
CA ALA A 133 2.28 0.13 -4.46
C ALA A 133 2.10 0.21 -5.99
N THR A 134 3.13 -0.12 -6.77
CA THR A 134 3.12 0.01 -8.23
C THR A 134 2.22 -1.02 -8.90
N THR A 135 2.29 -2.27 -8.47
CA THR A 135 1.46 -3.34 -9.04
C THR A 135 -0.01 -3.06 -8.74
N THR A 136 -0.35 -2.68 -7.50
CA THR A 136 -1.73 -2.35 -7.16
C THR A 136 -2.23 -1.14 -7.94
N SER A 137 -1.44 -0.06 -8.04
CA SER A 137 -1.87 1.15 -8.76
C SER A 137 -2.07 0.90 -10.26
N LEU A 138 -1.17 0.15 -10.91
CA LEU A 138 -1.26 -0.12 -12.35
C LEU A 138 -2.46 -1.03 -12.66
N GLN A 139 -2.68 -2.05 -11.84
CA GLN A 139 -3.77 -3.01 -12.03
C GLN A 139 -5.15 -2.38 -11.79
N MET A 140 -5.24 -1.34 -10.96
CA MET A 140 -6.49 -0.60 -10.73
C MET A 140 -6.74 0.51 -11.75
N ALA A 141 -5.70 1.03 -12.41
CA ALA A 141 -5.83 2.20 -13.28
C ALA A 141 -6.80 1.98 -14.44
N TYR A 142 -6.71 0.83 -15.12
CA TYR A 142 -7.56 0.55 -16.29
C TYR A 142 -9.04 0.31 -15.93
N PRO A 143 -9.40 -0.57 -14.97
CA PRO A 143 -10.79 -0.69 -14.54
C PRO A 143 -11.36 0.63 -13.98
N ALA A 144 -10.56 1.42 -13.26
CA ALA A 144 -11.00 2.72 -12.76
C ALA A 144 -11.29 3.70 -13.91
N LEU A 145 -10.45 3.74 -14.94
CA LEU A 145 -10.70 4.55 -16.14
C LEU A 145 -11.99 4.12 -16.84
N LEU A 146 -12.23 2.82 -16.95
CA LEU A 146 -13.46 2.30 -17.57
C LEU A 146 -14.72 2.71 -16.77
N ILE A 147 -14.67 2.61 -15.45
CA ILE A 147 -15.77 3.04 -14.56
C ILE A 147 -16.03 4.55 -14.71
N VAL A 148 -14.97 5.37 -14.75
CA VAL A 148 -15.09 6.82 -14.97
C VAL A 148 -15.70 7.12 -16.34
N TYR A 149 -15.22 6.45 -17.38
CA TYR A 149 -15.77 6.58 -18.74
C TYR A 149 -17.26 6.23 -18.77
N MET A 150 -17.64 5.11 -18.14
CA MET A 150 -19.04 4.69 -18.08
C MET A 150 -19.92 5.64 -17.25
N TYR A 151 -19.36 6.24 -16.19
CA TYR A 151 -20.07 7.25 -15.41
C TYR A 151 -20.34 8.52 -16.24
N LEU A 152 -19.35 9.00 -17.00
CA LEU A 152 -19.52 10.12 -17.92
C LEU A 152 -20.54 9.81 -19.01
N TYR A 153 -20.55 8.56 -19.48
CA TYR A 153 -21.52 8.07 -20.44
C TYR A 153 -22.96 8.08 -19.88
N ALA A 154 -23.16 7.61 -18.65
CA ALA A 154 -24.44 7.73 -17.94
C ALA A 154 -24.90 9.20 -17.80
N MET A 155 -23.97 10.12 -17.49
CA MET A 155 -24.29 11.56 -17.43
C MET A 155 -24.77 12.11 -18.79
N LEU A 156 -24.17 11.68 -19.90
CA LEU A 156 -24.62 12.07 -21.24
C LEU A 156 -26.06 11.60 -21.48
N PHE A 157 -26.36 10.33 -21.19
CA PHE A 157 -27.70 9.78 -21.41
C PHE A 157 -28.75 10.46 -20.53
N GLY A 158 -28.46 10.61 -19.23
CA GLY A 158 -29.39 11.20 -18.27
C GLY A 158 -29.64 12.70 -18.47
N GLY A 159 -28.66 13.42 -19.02
CA GLY A 159 -28.73 14.88 -19.22
C GLY A 159 -29.23 15.31 -20.59
N THR A 160 -28.96 14.53 -21.65
CA THR A 160 -29.27 14.96 -23.04
C THR A 160 -30.13 13.98 -23.81
N ILE A 161 -29.85 12.67 -23.74
CA ILE A 161 -30.51 11.70 -24.63
C ILE A 161 -31.89 11.32 -24.10
N PHE A 162 -31.99 10.81 -22.88
CA PHE A 162 -33.26 10.36 -22.33
C PHE A 162 -34.30 11.49 -22.19
N PRO A 163 -33.95 12.72 -21.77
CA PRO A 163 -34.90 13.82 -21.81
C PRO A 163 -35.50 14.07 -23.21
N ALA A 164 -34.67 14.06 -24.26
CA ALA A 164 -35.15 14.22 -25.64
C ALA A 164 -36.06 13.07 -26.11
N VAL A 165 -35.84 11.85 -25.60
CA VAL A 165 -36.71 10.69 -25.85
C VAL A 165 -38.02 10.79 -25.04
N ALA A 166 -37.98 11.40 -23.85
CA ALA A 166 -39.17 11.60 -23.02
C ALA A 166 -40.13 12.63 -23.63
N ASP A 167 -39.61 13.58 -24.42
CA ASP A 167 -40.42 14.54 -25.18
C ASP A 167 -41.24 13.87 -26.30
N THR A 168 -40.81 12.69 -26.79
CA THR A 168 -41.53 11.97 -27.85
C THR A 168 -42.51 10.94 -27.32
N LYS A 169 -42.16 10.23 -26.24
CA LYS A 169 -43.02 9.21 -25.61
C LYS A 169 -42.97 9.33 -24.09
N PRO A 170 -44.11 9.39 -23.39
CA PRO A 170 -44.14 9.48 -21.93
C PRO A 170 -43.38 8.35 -21.25
N VAL A 171 -42.61 8.68 -20.21
CA VAL A 171 -41.75 7.73 -19.47
C VAL A 171 -42.54 6.54 -18.89
N SER A 172 -43.82 6.73 -18.55
CA SER A 172 -44.70 5.67 -18.03
C SER A 172 -44.92 4.53 -19.03
N GLU A 173 -44.77 4.79 -20.32
CA GLU A 173 -44.94 3.81 -21.39
C GLU A 173 -43.63 3.12 -21.78
N TRP A 174 -42.52 3.49 -21.14
CA TRP A 174 -41.23 2.83 -21.36
C TRP A 174 -41.20 1.49 -20.63
N SER A 175 -40.37 0.56 -21.10
CA SER A 175 -40.14 -0.70 -20.39
C SER A 175 -39.57 -0.43 -18.98
N ALA A 176 -39.86 -1.32 -18.02
CA ALA A 176 -39.36 -1.19 -16.64
C ALA A 176 -37.83 -1.06 -16.57
N PHE A 177 -37.10 -1.74 -17.46
CA PHE A 177 -35.64 -1.63 -17.58
C PHE A 177 -35.20 -0.23 -18.06
N ALA A 178 -35.86 0.33 -19.08
CA ALA A 178 -35.58 1.68 -19.56
C ALA A 178 -35.88 2.75 -18.50
N GLN A 179 -36.98 2.60 -17.75
CA GLN A 179 -37.30 3.49 -16.63
C GLN A 179 -36.23 3.44 -15.52
N ALA A 180 -35.71 2.24 -15.20
CA ALA A 180 -34.65 2.07 -14.21
C ALA A 180 -33.32 2.72 -14.67
N LEU A 181 -32.96 2.56 -15.94
CA LEU A 181 -31.78 3.21 -16.53
C LEU A 181 -31.92 4.72 -16.54
N TYR A 182 -33.09 5.25 -16.93
CA TYR A 182 -33.37 6.68 -16.88
C TYR A 182 -33.20 7.24 -15.47
N ALA A 183 -33.79 6.60 -14.46
CA ALA A 183 -33.65 7.03 -13.08
C ALA A 183 -32.17 7.05 -12.61
N PHE A 184 -31.39 6.02 -12.98
CA PHE A 184 -29.97 5.95 -12.63
C PHE A 184 -29.13 7.01 -13.35
N ASP A 185 -29.29 7.15 -14.68
CA ASP A 185 -28.52 8.07 -15.50
C ASP A 185 -28.87 9.53 -15.16
N SER A 186 -30.15 9.84 -14.95
CA SER A 186 -30.58 11.16 -14.47
C SER A 186 -30.09 11.46 -13.05
N PHE A 187 -30.04 10.46 -12.17
CA PHE A 187 -29.40 10.63 -10.85
C PHE A 187 -27.90 10.95 -11.00
N ALA A 188 -27.19 10.23 -11.86
CA ALA A 188 -25.77 10.48 -12.11
C ALA A 188 -25.50 11.88 -12.66
N TYR A 189 -26.41 12.42 -13.50
CA TYR A 189 -26.33 13.78 -14.03
C TYR A 189 -26.63 14.85 -12.97
N HIS A 190 -27.75 14.75 -12.24
CA HIS A 190 -28.19 15.80 -11.30
C HIS A 190 -27.39 15.79 -9.98
N TYR A 191 -26.98 14.60 -9.52
CA TYR A 191 -26.34 14.39 -8.23
C TYR A 191 -24.86 13.96 -8.36
N TRP A 192 -24.17 14.40 -9.42
CA TRP A 192 -22.75 14.09 -9.64
C TRP A 192 -21.83 14.53 -8.49
N TRP A 193 -22.19 15.61 -7.79
CA TRP A 193 -21.46 16.09 -6.62
C TRP A 193 -21.61 15.14 -5.43
N LEU A 194 -22.79 14.50 -5.28
CA LEU A 194 -23.06 13.53 -4.23
C LEU A 194 -22.31 12.23 -4.50
N SER A 195 -22.42 11.68 -5.71
CA SER A 195 -21.68 10.48 -6.11
C SER A 195 -20.16 10.68 -6.03
N GLY A 196 -19.65 11.84 -6.50
CA GLY A 196 -18.26 12.23 -6.36
C GLY A 196 -17.81 12.32 -4.91
N SER A 197 -18.62 12.93 -4.03
CA SER A 197 -18.33 13.03 -2.60
C SER A 197 -18.29 11.67 -1.92
N VAL A 198 -19.20 10.75 -2.29
CA VAL A 198 -19.20 9.37 -1.79
C VAL A 198 -17.92 8.64 -2.21
N VAL A 199 -17.52 8.73 -3.48
CA VAL A 199 -16.28 8.10 -3.97
C VAL A 199 -15.05 8.66 -3.25
N VAL A 200 -14.94 9.98 -3.12
CA VAL A 200 -13.85 10.63 -2.38
C VAL A 200 -13.85 10.20 -0.91
N GLY A 201 -15.02 10.15 -0.28
CA GLY A 201 -15.20 9.68 1.09
C GLY A 201 -14.76 8.21 1.27
N LEU A 202 -15.09 7.33 0.33
CA LEU A 202 -14.66 5.93 0.33
C LEU A 202 -13.16 5.79 0.16
N VAL A 203 -12.54 6.56 -0.75
CA VAL A 203 -11.08 6.57 -0.95
C VAL A 203 -10.37 7.06 0.31
N PHE A 204 -10.84 8.15 0.90
CA PHE A 204 -10.29 8.68 2.15
C PHE A 204 -10.48 7.69 3.30
N GLY A 205 -11.69 7.14 3.45
CA GLY A 205 -12.03 6.12 4.43
C GLY A 205 -11.15 4.88 4.29
N TYR A 206 -10.89 4.42 3.07
CA TYR A 206 -9.97 3.33 2.76
C TYR A 206 -8.57 3.64 3.32
N PHE A 207 -7.93 4.73 2.90
CA PHE A 207 -6.58 5.05 3.35
C PHE A 207 -6.49 5.33 4.86
N HIS A 208 -7.53 5.92 5.44
CA HIS A 208 -7.64 6.14 6.88
C HIS A 208 -7.75 4.80 7.64
N SER A 209 -8.59 3.90 7.16
CA SER A 209 -8.83 2.59 7.76
C SER A 209 -7.55 1.76 7.83
N LEU A 210 -6.69 1.83 6.80
CA LEU A 210 -5.43 1.09 6.78
C LEU A 210 -4.59 1.42 8.02
N LYS A 211 -4.40 2.70 8.36
CA LYS A 211 -3.45 3.08 9.43
C LYS A 211 -4.03 2.98 10.85
N ARG A 212 -5.32 3.22 11.03
CA ARG A 212 -5.91 3.43 12.36
C ARG A 212 -6.90 2.36 12.79
N TRP A 213 -7.54 1.68 11.85
CA TRP A 213 -8.57 0.70 12.20
C TRP A 213 -7.93 -0.55 12.81
N THR A 214 -8.38 -0.89 14.02
CA THR A 214 -7.92 -2.00 14.86
C THR A 214 -9.11 -2.80 15.36
N GLY A 215 -8.88 -4.00 15.90
CA GLY A 215 -9.91 -4.82 16.55
C GLY A 215 -10.21 -6.13 15.82
N HIS A 216 -11.08 -6.95 16.39
CA HIS A 216 -11.39 -8.28 15.84
C HIS A 216 -12.11 -8.23 14.50
N PHE A 217 -12.99 -7.24 14.30
CA PHE A 217 -13.67 -7.05 13.01
C PHE A 217 -12.67 -6.72 11.89
N ARG A 218 -11.56 -6.03 12.22
CA ARG A 218 -10.47 -5.77 11.28
C ARG A 218 -9.82 -7.08 10.77
N ASN A 219 -9.67 -8.08 11.64
CA ASN A 219 -9.10 -9.38 11.26
C ASN A 219 -9.96 -10.11 10.23
N GLN A 220 -11.29 -10.02 10.35
CA GLN A 220 -12.20 -10.63 9.37
C GLN A 220 -12.04 -9.99 7.99
N VAL A 221 -11.93 -8.65 7.93
CA VAL A 221 -11.70 -7.93 6.67
C VAL A 221 -10.29 -8.16 6.12
N ASP A 222 -9.30 -8.35 6.99
CA ASP A 222 -7.95 -8.75 6.58
C ASP A 222 -7.87 -10.16 5.99
N ALA A 223 -8.82 -11.04 6.33
CA ALA A 223 -8.90 -12.38 5.76
C ALA A 223 -9.56 -12.42 4.37
N MET A 224 -10.37 -11.40 4.03
CA MET A 224 -11.04 -11.31 2.73
C MET A 224 -10.03 -11.18 1.58
N PRO A 225 -10.30 -11.72 0.38
CA PRO A 225 -9.38 -11.75 -0.77
C PRO A 225 -9.09 -10.39 -1.42
N LEU A 226 -9.33 -9.29 -0.71
CA LEU A 226 -9.17 -7.91 -1.17
C LEU A 226 -7.84 -7.31 -0.71
N MET A 227 -7.61 -6.04 -1.07
CA MET A 227 -6.35 -5.31 -0.88
C MET A 227 -5.80 -5.32 0.56
N TRP A 228 -6.67 -5.44 1.56
CA TRP A 228 -6.29 -5.52 2.96
C TRP A 228 -5.44 -6.75 3.28
N ARG A 229 -5.70 -7.91 2.66
CA ARG A 229 -4.91 -9.14 2.83
C ARG A 229 -3.46 -8.96 2.39
N ASN A 230 -3.22 -8.35 1.23
CA ASN A 230 -1.87 -8.08 0.73
C ASN A 230 -1.07 -7.20 1.70
N ARG A 231 -1.72 -6.20 2.30
CA ARG A 231 -1.09 -5.35 3.32
C ARG A 231 -0.81 -6.11 4.61
N ARG A 232 -1.77 -6.92 5.09
CA ARG A 232 -1.58 -7.77 6.27
C ARG A 232 -0.37 -8.68 6.06
N ASP A 233 -0.33 -9.41 4.96
CA ASP A 233 0.71 -10.40 4.67
C ASP A 233 2.10 -9.73 4.57
N LEU A 234 2.19 -8.54 3.95
CA LEU A 234 3.43 -7.75 3.95
C LEU A 234 3.88 -7.33 5.36
N ARG A 235 2.95 -6.87 6.20
CA ARG A 235 3.29 -6.48 7.58
C ARG A 235 3.66 -7.68 8.44
N ALA A 236 3.01 -8.82 8.21
CA ALA A 236 3.33 -10.09 8.85
C ALA A 236 4.74 -10.57 8.49
N ALA A 237 5.10 -10.52 7.19
CA ALA A 237 6.45 -10.84 6.73
C ALA A 237 7.51 -9.93 7.37
N LEU A 238 7.27 -8.61 7.40
CA LEU A 238 8.18 -7.64 8.03
C LEU A 238 8.34 -7.91 9.54
N LEU A 239 7.27 -8.32 10.21
CA LEU A 239 7.31 -8.73 11.61
C LEU A 239 8.20 -9.98 11.81
N ILE A 240 8.02 -11.03 10.99
CA ILE A 240 8.85 -12.26 11.07
C ILE A 240 10.33 -11.93 10.81
N VAL A 241 10.62 -11.12 9.80
CA VAL A 241 12.00 -10.68 9.50
C VAL A 241 12.61 -9.94 10.69
N SER A 242 11.85 -9.03 11.30
CA SER A 242 12.33 -8.28 12.46
C SER A 242 12.55 -9.19 13.68
N LEU A 243 11.66 -10.16 13.91
CA LEU A 243 11.81 -11.15 14.97
C LEU A 243 13.04 -12.04 14.74
N ALA A 244 13.27 -12.49 13.50
CA ALA A 244 14.45 -13.28 13.14
C ALA A 244 15.76 -12.54 13.46
N GLY A 245 15.86 -11.27 13.07
CA GLY A 245 17.05 -10.46 13.36
C GLY A 245 17.27 -10.18 14.86
N LEU A 246 16.18 -10.04 15.63
CA LEU A 246 16.27 -9.91 17.08
C LEU A 246 16.70 -11.22 17.76
N PHE A 247 16.27 -12.37 17.24
CA PHE A 247 16.73 -13.68 17.69
C PHE A 247 18.19 -13.96 17.34
N ASP A 248 18.70 -13.45 16.21
CA ASP A 248 20.14 -13.48 15.91
C ASP A 248 20.96 -12.63 16.90
N SER A 249 20.32 -11.69 17.59
CA SER A 249 20.91 -10.88 18.66
C SER A 249 20.67 -11.46 20.05
N ASN A 250 20.21 -12.72 20.14
CA ASN A 250 19.90 -13.44 21.39
C ASN A 250 18.80 -12.80 22.26
N LEU A 251 17.89 -12.00 21.68
CA LEU A 251 16.74 -11.51 22.42
C LEU A 251 15.67 -12.60 22.58
N THR A 252 15.01 -12.62 23.74
CA THR A 252 13.82 -13.46 23.94
C THR A 252 12.63 -12.93 23.16
N LEU A 253 11.64 -13.77 22.85
CA LEU A 253 10.42 -13.35 22.14
C LEU A 253 9.74 -12.15 22.81
N ARG A 254 9.63 -12.16 24.14
CA ARG A 254 9.03 -11.06 24.90
C ARG A 254 9.82 -9.75 24.77
N ALA A 255 11.15 -9.82 24.88
CA ALA A 255 12.01 -8.66 24.68
C ALA A 255 11.88 -8.11 23.24
N SER A 256 11.81 -9.01 22.26
CA SER A 256 11.64 -8.66 20.85
C SER A 256 10.31 -7.95 20.58
N LEU A 257 9.19 -8.48 21.08
CA LEU A 257 7.86 -7.85 20.94
C LEU A 257 7.83 -6.46 21.59
N ASN A 258 8.39 -6.33 22.79
CA ASN A 258 8.47 -5.04 23.49
C ASN A 258 9.28 -4.01 22.69
N ARG A 259 10.38 -4.45 22.06
CA ARG A 259 11.20 -3.57 21.22
C ARG A 259 10.45 -3.09 19.98
N LEU A 260 9.80 -4.01 19.26
CA LEU A 260 9.02 -3.68 18.06
C LEU A 260 7.79 -2.81 18.36
N THR A 261 7.21 -2.96 19.54
CA THR A 261 6.05 -2.15 19.98
C THR A 261 6.37 -0.65 20.07
N LYS A 262 7.64 -0.27 20.30
CA LYS A 262 8.07 1.14 20.39
C LYS A 262 8.04 1.87 19.04
N THR A 263 8.15 1.14 17.93
CA THR A 263 8.25 1.69 16.57
C THR A 263 7.05 1.32 15.69
N ALA A 264 6.14 0.49 16.21
CA ALA A 264 4.94 0.03 15.52
C ALA A 264 3.88 1.13 15.36
N ASP A 265 3.19 1.13 14.22
CA ASP A 265 1.97 1.91 14.02
C ASP A 265 0.76 1.29 14.78
N PRO A 266 -0.36 2.01 14.94
CA PRO A 266 -1.48 1.56 15.77
C PRO A 266 -1.99 0.15 15.46
N TRP A 267 -2.04 -0.23 14.19
CA TRP A 267 -2.49 -1.57 13.78
C TRP A 267 -1.52 -2.66 14.26
N LEU A 268 -0.23 -2.51 13.97
CA LEU A 268 0.77 -3.47 14.41
C LEU A 268 0.90 -3.50 15.94
N LYS A 269 0.81 -2.33 16.59
CA LYS A 269 0.85 -2.18 18.04
C LYS A 269 -0.29 -2.95 18.73
N TRP A 270 -1.49 -2.94 18.15
CA TRP A 270 -2.62 -3.74 18.65
C TRP A 270 -2.31 -5.24 18.65
N HIS A 271 -1.76 -5.76 17.55
CA HIS A 271 -1.34 -7.16 17.46
C HIS A 271 -0.22 -7.49 18.46
N LEU A 272 0.84 -6.69 18.52
CA LEU A 272 1.97 -6.92 19.42
C LEU A 272 1.56 -6.90 20.90
N ASN A 273 0.70 -5.97 21.29
CA ASN A 273 0.15 -5.92 22.65
C ASN A 273 -0.67 -7.17 22.97
N ARG A 274 -1.46 -7.67 22.01
CA ARG A 274 -2.25 -8.90 22.18
C ARG A 274 -1.36 -10.13 22.30
N MET A 275 -0.29 -10.22 21.49
CA MET A 275 0.74 -11.26 21.63
C MET A 275 1.37 -11.22 23.04
N GLY A 276 1.79 -10.03 23.47
CA GLY A 276 2.40 -9.83 24.80
C GLY A 276 1.50 -10.22 25.96
N ARG A 277 0.18 -9.94 25.87
CA ARG A 277 -0.82 -10.38 26.87
C ARG A 277 -0.99 -11.90 26.89
N ARG A 278 -1.11 -12.53 25.71
CA ARG A 278 -1.26 -13.99 25.62
C ARG A 278 -0.04 -14.74 26.13
N LEU A 279 1.16 -14.23 25.85
CA LEU A 279 2.40 -14.76 26.42
C LEU A 279 2.46 -14.65 27.95
N THR A 280 1.67 -13.75 28.57
CA THR A 280 1.59 -13.64 30.03
C THR A 280 0.56 -14.62 30.60
N GLN A 281 -0.56 -14.79 29.89
CA GLN A 281 -1.66 -15.68 30.31
C GLN A 281 -1.35 -17.16 30.12
N HIS A 282 -0.64 -17.50 29.03
CA HIS A 282 -0.31 -18.87 28.64
C HIS A 282 1.18 -18.99 28.30
N PRO A 283 2.08 -18.98 29.31
CA PRO A 283 3.52 -19.07 29.09
C PRO A 283 3.94 -20.40 28.43
N ASP A 284 3.17 -21.45 28.67
CA ASP A 284 3.29 -22.79 28.08
C ASP A 284 2.96 -22.81 26.57
N GLN A 285 2.16 -21.86 26.09
CA GLN A 285 1.69 -21.80 24.69
C GLN A 285 2.28 -20.61 23.94
N THR A 286 3.60 -20.44 24.05
CA THR A 286 4.34 -19.30 23.50
C THR A 286 4.06 -19.06 22.00
N MET A 287 3.83 -20.12 21.22
CA MET A 287 3.69 -20.03 19.77
C MET A 287 2.25 -19.68 19.37
N ARG A 288 1.25 -20.24 20.07
CA ARG A 288 -0.16 -19.84 19.89
C ARG A 288 -0.41 -18.40 20.33
N ALA A 289 0.44 -17.84 21.20
CA ALA A 289 0.35 -16.43 21.57
C ALA A 289 0.52 -15.49 20.35
N LEU A 290 1.22 -15.93 19.30
CA LEU A 290 1.43 -15.18 18.06
C LEU A 290 0.18 -15.12 17.17
N ASP A 291 -0.80 -16.01 17.37
CA ASP A 291 -1.99 -16.16 16.51
C ASP A 291 -3.04 -15.05 16.70
N THR A 292 -2.67 -13.81 16.41
CA THR A 292 -3.55 -12.65 16.59
C THR A 292 -4.37 -12.32 15.34
N GLY A 293 -4.32 -13.15 14.31
CA GLY A 293 -4.90 -12.92 12.98
C GLY A 293 -4.01 -12.13 12.01
N ILE A 294 -2.77 -11.80 12.41
CA ILE A 294 -1.78 -11.14 11.53
C ILE A 294 -1.12 -12.12 10.57
N PHE A 295 -0.87 -13.36 11.00
CA PHE A 295 -0.27 -14.40 10.18
C PHE A 295 -1.36 -15.16 9.42
N SER A 296 -1.02 -15.66 8.22
CA SER A 296 -1.88 -16.64 7.55
C SER A 296 -1.83 -17.97 8.30
N GLU A 297 -2.87 -18.79 8.14
CA GLU A 297 -2.96 -20.13 8.74
C GLU A 297 -1.71 -20.95 8.44
N THR A 298 -1.28 -21.04 7.17
CA THR A 298 -0.06 -21.76 6.77
C THR A 298 1.21 -21.30 7.50
N VAL A 299 1.35 -20.00 7.75
CA VAL A 299 2.51 -19.46 8.48
C VAL A 299 2.38 -19.81 9.97
N MET A 300 1.16 -19.77 10.51
CA MET A 300 0.91 -20.12 11.90
C MET A 300 1.15 -21.62 12.14
N ASP A 301 0.68 -22.49 11.26
CA ASP A 301 0.90 -23.94 11.30
C ASP A 301 2.40 -24.25 11.32
N THR A 302 3.17 -23.62 10.41
CA THR A 302 4.63 -23.78 10.38
C THR A 302 5.29 -23.40 11.71
N ILE A 303 4.81 -22.34 12.36
CA ILE A 303 5.34 -21.87 13.64
C ILE A 303 4.94 -22.81 14.78
N VAL A 304 3.72 -23.34 14.78
CA VAL A 304 3.22 -24.28 15.80
C VAL A 304 3.93 -25.64 15.66
N ASP A 305 4.11 -26.14 14.44
CA ASP A 305 4.82 -27.40 14.16
C ASP A 305 6.31 -27.33 14.51
N ALA A 306 6.89 -26.14 14.44
CA ALA A 306 8.27 -25.90 14.89
C ALA A 306 8.38 -25.84 16.43
N ALA A 307 7.31 -25.48 17.12
CA ALA A 307 7.23 -25.49 18.58
C ALA A 307 7.34 -26.92 19.12
N GLY A 308 6.62 -27.86 18.51
CA GLY A 308 6.66 -29.28 18.89
C GLY A 308 8.02 -29.96 18.69
N ARG A 309 8.98 -29.27 18.05
CA ARG A 309 10.34 -29.76 17.76
C ARG A 309 11.45 -28.94 18.44
N ASP A 310 11.12 -28.04 19.38
CA ASP A 310 12.06 -27.10 19.99
C ASP A 310 12.85 -26.22 18.99
N GLN A 311 12.34 -26.07 17.77
CA GLN A 311 13.01 -25.41 16.65
C GLN A 311 12.38 -24.05 16.30
N PHE A 312 11.58 -23.48 17.20
CA PHE A 312 10.84 -22.24 16.93
C PHE A 312 11.73 -21.08 16.44
N VAL A 313 12.86 -20.83 17.10
CA VAL A 313 13.76 -19.74 16.70
C VAL A 313 14.28 -19.98 15.28
N GLN A 314 14.64 -21.22 14.95
CA GLN A 314 15.09 -21.59 13.60
C GLN A 314 13.97 -21.44 12.57
N ALA A 315 12.74 -21.80 12.91
CA ALA A 315 11.59 -21.63 12.02
C ALA A 315 11.27 -20.16 11.73
N ILE A 316 11.35 -19.28 12.74
CA ILE A 316 11.18 -17.83 12.52
C ILE A 316 12.31 -17.28 11.64
N LYS A 317 13.56 -17.72 11.87
CA LYS A 317 14.70 -17.33 11.03
C LYS A 317 14.55 -17.81 9.58
N SER A 318 14.12 -19.05 9.37
CA SER A 318 13.92 -19.62 8.03
C SER A 318 12.75 -18.97 7.30
N LEU A 319 11.64 -18.71 7.99
CA LEU A 319 10.51 -17.94 7.46
C LEU A 319 10.97 -16.54 7.09
N GLY A 320 11.69 -15.84 7.97
CA GLY A 320 12.15 -14.47 7.75
C GLY A 320 12.92 -14.30 6.44
N ARG A 321 13.88 -15.17 6.17
CA ARG A 321 14.72 -15.11 4.95
C ARG A 321 13.91 -15.12 3.65
N ASN A 322 12.80 -15.87 3.60
CA ASN A 322 12.00 -16.03 2.39
C ASN A 322 10.67 -15.26 2.42
N SER A 323 10.33 -14.59 3.53
CA SER A 323 9.00 -14.02 3.74
C SER A 323 8.70 -12.87 2.78
N LEU A 324 9.66 -11.97 2.56
CA LEU A 324 9.45 -10.80 1.70
C LEU A 324 9.27 -11.18 0.23
N ASP A 325 10.06 -12.13 -0.28
CA ASP A 325 9.93 -12.61 -1.66
C ASP A 325 8.62 -13.36 -1.89
N ARG A 326 8.20 -14.19 -0.93
CA ARG A 326 6.89 -14.88 -0.97
C ARG A 326 5.74 -13.88 -0.98
N VAL A 327 5.82 -12.82 -0.18
CA VAL A 327 4.82 -11.74 -0.20
C VAL A 327 4.83 -11.04 -1.55
N VAL A 328 5.98 -10.69 -2.11
CA VAL A 328 6.07 -10.06 -3.43
C VAL A 328 5.42 -10.93 -4.51
N ALA A 329 5.70 -12.23 -4.52
CA ALA A 329 5.07 -13.17 -5.45
C ALA A 329 3.55 -13.25 -5.26
N THR A 330 3.09 -13.33 -4.01
CA THR A 330 1.66 -13.39 -3.66
C THR A 330 0.93 -12.10 -4.07
N VAL A 331 1.54 -10.95 -3.83
CA VAL A 331 1.01 -9.64 -4.24
C VAL A 331 0.87 -9.57 -5.76
N ARG A 332 1.88 -10.00 -6.53
CA ARG A 332 1.79 -10.02 -7.99
C ARG A 332 0.68 -10.94 -8.49
N ARG A 333 0.50 -12.10 -7.87
CA ARG A 333 -0.61 -13.04 -8.19
C ARG A 333 -1.96 -12.42 -7.86
N ASN A 334 -2.16 -11.94 -6.64
CA ASN A 334 -3.42 -11.40 -6.17
C ASN A 334 -3.82 -10.12 -6.92
N ALA A 335 -2.85 -9.27 -7.29
CA ALA A 335 -3.13 -8.06 -8.07
C ALA A 335 -3.66 -8.40 -9.47
N ARG A 336 -3.17 -9.47 -10.12
CA ARG A 336 -3.75 -9.95 -11.39
C ARG A 336 -5.17 -10.48 -11.23
N ILE A 337 -5.44 -11.26 -10.17
CA ILE A 337 -6.79 -11.75 -9.90
C ILE A 337 -7.74 -10.57 -9.64
N THR A 338 -7.32 -9.63 -8.79
CA THR A 338 -8.08 -8.41 -8.49
C THR A 338 -8.36 -7.61 -9.76
N HIS A 339 -7.36 -7.48 -10.65
CA HIS A 339 -7.53 -6.82 -11.94
C HIS A 339 -8.64 -7.46 -12.77
N TYR A 340 -8.61 -8.77 -12.98
CA TYR A 340 -9.61 -9.46 -13.79
C TYR A 340 -11.00 -9.43 -13.16
N VAL A 341 -11.11 -9.50 -11.83
CA VAL A 341 -12.40 -9.36 -11.13
C VAL A 341 -12.96 -7.95 -11.31
N LEU A 342 -12.15 -6.91 -11.10
CA LEU A 342 -12.57 -5.52 -11.31
C LEU A 342 -12.89 -5.23 -12.77
N LEU A 343 -12.12 -5.79 -13.70
CA LEU A 343 -12.36 -5.67 -15.13
C LEU A 343 -13.67 -6.35 -15.52
N GLY A 344 -13.91 -7.58 -15.07
CA GLY A 344 -15.15 -8.31 -15.34
C GLY A 344 -16.37 -7.55 -14.80
N PHE A 345 -16.26 -6.99 -13.59
CA PHE A 345 -17.29 -6.12 -13.03
C PHE A 345 -17.51 -4.86 -13.87
N ALA A 346 -16.44 -4.17 -14.28
CA ALA A 346 -16.53 -2.96 -15.09
C ALA A 346 -17.11 -3.24 -16.49
N VAL A 347 -16.77 -4.38 -17.11
CA VAL A 347 -17.33 -4.84 -18.38
C VAL A 347 -18.82 -5.17 -18.23
N ALA A 348 -19.21 -5.87 -17.15
CA ALA A 348 -20.63 -6.15 -16.87
C ALA A 348 -21.44 -4.86 -16.73
N LEU A 349 -20.90 -3.87 -16.01
CA LEU A 349 -21.51 -2.55 -15.93
C LEU A 349 -21.62 -1.89 -17.31
N PHE A 350 -20.58 -1.98 -18.16
CA PHE A 350 -20.64 -1.45 -19.53
C PHE A 350 -21.73 -2.10 -20.38
N PHE A 351 -21.95 -3.41 -20.26
CA PHE A 351 -23.05 -4.07 -20.95
C PHE A 351 -24.41 -3.60 -20.44
N VAL A 352 -24.59 -3.48 -19.12
CA VAL A 352 -25.86 -3.08 -18.51
C VAL A 352 -26.19 -1.61 -18.80
N PHE A 353 -25.25 -0.69 -18.60
CA PHE A 353 -25.49 0.74 -18.73
C PHE A 353 -25.13 1.29 -20.11
N GLY A 354 -24.00 0.87 -20.69
CA GLY A 354 -23.59 1.34 -22.01
C GLY A 354 -24.49 0.84 -23.12
N ILE A 355 -24.55 -0.49 -23.28
CA ILE A 355 -25.38 -1.12 -24.32
C ILE A 355 -26.86 -1.07 -23.92
N GLY A 356 -27.19 -1.32 -22.66
CA GLY A 356 -28.58 -1.27 -22.19
C GLY A 356 -29.24 0.09 -22.41
N SER A 357 -28.56 1.21 -22.13
CA SER A 357 -29.12 2.55 -22.40
C SER A 357 -29.30 2.82 -23.90
N TYR A 358 -28.39 2.35 -24.76
CA TYR A 358 -28.59 2.43 -26.21
C TYR A 358 -29.80 1.62 -26.70
N VAL A 359 -29.91 0.38 -26.26
CA VAL A 359 -31.02 -0.52 -26.64
C VAL A 359 -32.34 0.02 -26.11
N ALA A 360 -32.37 0.55 -24.88
CA ALA A 360 -33.55 1.18 -24.29
C ALA A 360 -34.02 2.38 -25.12
N THR A 361 -33.11 3.29 -25.47
CA THR A 361 -33.42 4.44 -26.34
C THR A 361 -33.95 3.99 -27.70
N GLY A 362 -33.29 3.00 -28.32
CA GLY A 362 -33.74 2.41 -29.60
C GLY A 362 -35.13 1.80 -29.52
N ALA A 363 -35.40 0.95 -28.52
CA ALA A 363 -36.69 0.29 -28.33
C ALA A 363 -37.82 1.31 -28.15
N VAL A 364 -37.60 2.37 -27.36
CA VAL A 364 -38.58 3.45 -27.18
C VAL A 364 -38.84 4.20 -28.50
N SER A 365 -37.79 4.39 -29.30
CA SER A 365 -37.88 5.10 -30.58
C SER A 365 -38.59 4.27 -31.67
N PHE A 366 -38.33 2.95 -31.75
CA PHE A 366 -38.99 2.07 -32.72
C PHE A 366 -40.45 1.75 -32.38
N ASP A 367 -40.81 1.66 -31.10
CA ASP A 367 -42.22 1.54 -30.72
C ASP A 367 -43.02 2.78 -31.14
N SER A 368 -42.43 3.98 -31.03
CA SER A 368 -43.11 5.24 -31.36
C SER A 368 -43.48 5.37 -32.85
N SER A 369 -42.69 4.79 -33.76
CA SER A 369 -42.95 4.83 -35.21
C SER A 369 -44.07 3.86 -35.63
N SER A 370 -44.24 2.75 -34.92
CA SER A 370 -45.33 1.79 -35.17
C SER A 370 -46.72 2.37 -34.83
N THR A 371 -46.81 3.20 -33.80
CA THR A 371 -48.05 3.90 -33.40
C THR A 371 -48.39 5.10 -34.29
N ALA A 372 -47.40 5.78 -34.86
CA ALA A 372 -47.63 6.91 -35.77
C ALA A 372 -48.16 6.48 -37.15
N GLY A 373 -47.84 5.27 -37.61
CA GLY A 373 -48.30 4.72 -38.89
C GLY A 373 -49.73 4.13 -38.89
N ALA A 374 -50.37 4.02 -37.72
CA ALA A 374 -51.72 3.44 -37.59
C ALA A 374 -52.86 4.48 -37.66
N ASN A 375 -52.54 5.77 -37.81
CA ASN A 375 -53.50 6.88 -37.87
C ASN A 375 -53.62 7.52 -39.27
N TYR A 376 -53.38 6.75 -40.34
CA TYR A 376 -53.68 7.16 -41.72
C TYR A 376 -54.64 6.19 -42.40
#